data_AF-A0AAW8D2F9-F1
#
_entry.id   AF-A0AAW8D2F9-F1
#
_cell.length_a   1.000
_cell.length_b   1.000
_cell.length_c   1.000
_cell.angle_alpha   90.00
_cell.angle_beta   90.00
_cell.angle_gamma   90.00
#
_symmetry.space_group_name_H-M   'P 1'
#
loop_
_entity.id
_entity.type
_entity.pdbx_description
1 polymer ?
#
loop_
_entity_poly.entity_id
_entity_poly.type
_entity_poly.pdbx_seq_one_letter_code
_entity_poly.pdbx_strand_id
1 'polypeptide(L)'
;MSTVVSHAPAGASEAGLAPHAESNALIKPGYDPRLTNEDLAPLKKQTWGQYNIFAFWMSDVHSVGGYITAGSLFALGLSSWQVLVSLLVGIVIVQFFCNLVAKPSQVTGVPYPVVCRASFGVLGANIPAIIRGLIAVAWYGVQTYLASAAFMVLALHMFPNLAPYADVAQHGFVGLSALGWVAFMVMWVLQAFVFWHGMEAIRKFIDWAGPAVYVVMAVLCGWLVWKAGWSKIDLNLGGIKFQGWDALPVMLSAIALVVSYFSGPMLNFGDFSRYGKSFDAVKKGNFWGLPINFVFFSLLTVITTAATLPVFGELITDPVHTVGKIDSTTAVVLGALTFMIATIGINIVANFVSPAFDFSNVAPQHISWRTGGMIAAVGSVFLTPWNLYNSPEVIHYTLDVLGSFIGPLFGILIADYYIVRKQKIDVDALYTMSKQGKYWYSGGYNPKAIQALVPSALVPILCVMVPVLRGGANYAWFIGMGLGFVLYVLLNRNSKT
;
A
#
# COMPACT_ATOMS: atom_id res chain seq x y z
N MET A 1 -16.13 7.41 -72.44
CA MET A 1 -17.40 8.05 -72.04
C MET A 1 -18.14 7.09 -71.12
N SER A 2 -18.40 7.56 -69.90
CA SER A 2 -19.55 7.23 -69.04
C SER A 2 -19.67 5.84 -68.39
N THR A 3 -19.21 5.83 -67.14
CA THR A 3 -19.75 5.15 -65.94
C THR A 3 -21.26 5.26 -65.73
N VAL A 4 -21.89 4.17 -65.24
CA VAL A 4 -23.11 4.09 -64.36
C VAL A 4 -23.05 2.68 -63.69
N VAL A 5 -22.76 2.45 -62.39
CA VAL A 5 -23.40 2.74 -61.07
C VAL A 5 -24.33 1.61 -60.54
N SER A 6 -23.90 1.07 -59.38
CA SER A 6 -24.58 0.53 -58.17
C SER A 6 -25.59 -0.63 -58.20
N HIS A 7 -25.41 -1.60 -57.29
CA HIS A 7 -26.00 -1.56 -55.93
C HIS A 7 -25.37 -2.61 -54.98
N ALA A 8 -24.98 -2.15 -53.78
CA ALA A 8 -24.68 -2.98 -52.61
C ALA A 8 -25.77 -2.72 -51.53
N PRO A 9 -26.13 -3.70 -50.68
CA PRO A 9 -27.07 -3.46 -49.60
C PRO A 9 -26.38 -2.92 -48.33
N ALA A 10 -27.21 -2.22 -47.58
CA ALA A 10 -26.89 -1.21 -46.58
C ALA A 10 -26.35 -1.73 -45.23
N GLY A 11 -25.59 -0.84 -44.59
CA GLY A 11 -24.96 -1.02 -43.29
C GLY A 11 -25.92 -1.07 -42.11
N ALA A 12 -25.53 -1.88 -41.12
CA ALA A 12 -25.95 -1.75 -39.74
C ALA A 12 -24.93 -0.87 -39.00
N SER A 13 -25.42 0.06 -38.20
CA SER A 13 -24.68 1.17 -37.60
C SER A 13 -23.59 0.70 -36.61
N GLU A 14 -22.33 0.97 -36.94
CA GLU A 14 -21.25 1.00 -35.95
C GLU A 14 -21.42 2.24 -35.08
N ALA A 15 -22.02 2.06 -33.91
CA ALA A 15 -21.95 3.04 -32.84
C ALA A 15 -20.49 3.15 -32.38
N GLY A 16 -19.93 4.37 -32.47
CA GLY A 16 -18.51 4.67 -32.29
C GLY A 16 -17.90 4.11 -31.01
N LEU A 17 -17.07 3.08 -31.17
CA LEU A 17 -16.03 2.71 -30.21
C LEU A 17 -14.85 3.67 -30.44
N ALA A 18 -14.48 4.41 -29.40
CA ALA A 18 -13.21 5.13 -29.38
C ALA A 18 -12.07 4.15 -29.72
N PRO A 19 -11.04 4.57 -30.48
CA PRO A 19 -9.98 3.66 -30.91
C PRO A 19 -9.31 3.06 -29.67
N HIS A 20 -9.43 1.75 -29.48
CA HIS A 20 -8.70 1.03 -28.44
C HIS A 20 -7.22 1.31 -28.63
N ALA A 21 -6.60 1.99 -27.66
CA ALA A 21 -5.16 2.19 -27.64
C ALA A 21 -4.48 0.81 -27.81
N GLU A 22 -3.51 0.71 -28.74
CA GLU A 22 -2.78 -0.54 -28.96
C GLU A 22 -2.25 -1.10 -27.63
N SER A 23 -2.55 -2.38 -27.36
CA SER A 23 -2.12 -3.06 -26.15
C SER A 23 -0.59 -3.04 -26.02
N ASN A 24 -0.08 -2.48 -24.91
CA ASN A 24 1.34 -2.41 -24.59
C ASN A 24 1.90 -3.76 -24.11
N ALA A 25 1.06 -4.80 -24.00
CA ALA A 25 1.46 -6.15 -23.64
C ALA A 25 2.19 -6.86 -24.79
N LEU A 26 3.31 -7.50 -24.50
CA LEU A 26 4.10 -8.34 -25.41
C LEU A 26 3.81 -9.82 -25.11
N ILE A 27 2.77 -10.37 -25.73
CA ILE A 27 2.45 -11.79 -25.66
C ILE A 27 3.10 -12.49 -26.86
N LYS A 28 4.12 -13.31 -26.61
CA LYS A 28 4.81 -14.07 -27.67
C LYS A 28 4.05 -15.37 -28.00
N PRO A 29 4.10 -15.87 -29.24
CA PRO A 29 3.64 -17.21 -29.57
C PRO A 29 4.32 -18.26 -28.68
N GLY A 30 3.54 -19.16 -28.09
CA GLY A 30 4.05 -20.22 -27.20
C GLY A 30 4.05 -19.89 -25.71
N TYR A 31 3.68 -18.66 -25.32
CA TYR A 31 3.34 -18.37 -23.92
C TYR A 31 2.12 -19.18 -23.50
N ASP A 32 2.20 -19.83 -22.33
CA ASP A 32 1.12 -20.66 -21.82
C ASP A 32 -0.06 -19.78 -21.36
N PRO A 33 -1.30 -20.04 -21.81
CA PRO A 33 -2.48 -19.29 -21.39
C PRO A 33 -2.70 -19.29 -19.88
N ARG A 34 -2.28 -20.35 -19.17
CA ARG A 34 -2.40 -20.42 -17.70
C ARG A 34 -1.49 -19.45 -16.95
N LEU A 35 -0.48 -18.87 -17.63
CA LEU A 35 0.50 -17.98 -17.04
C LEU A 35 0.42 -16.56 -17.60
N THR A 36 -0.46 -16.31 -18.57
CA THR A 36 -0.40 -15.12 -19.43
C THR A 36 -1.76 -14.48 -19.61
N ASN A 37 -1.82 -13.16 -19.45
CA ASN A 37 -2.89 -12.29 -19.93
C ASN A 37 -2.26 -10.90 -20.21
N GLU A 38 -3.06 -9.93 -20.65
CA GLU A 38 -2.54 -8.59 -20.96
C GLU A 38 -1.92 -7.88 -19.76
N ASP A 39 -2.48 -8.08 -18.56
CA ASP A 39 -2.03 -7.44 -17.33
C ASP A 39 -0.66 -7.98 -16.87
N LEU A 40 -0.41 -9.28 -17.05
CA LEU A 40 0.78 -9.97 -16.56
C LEU A 40 1.92 -10.02 -17.57
N ALA A 41 1.62 -10.00 -18.87
CA ALA A 41 2.62 -10.12 -19.94
C ALA A 41 3.67 -8.98 -19.90
N PRO A 42 4.91 -9.20 -20.37
CA PRO A 42 5.94 -8.15 -20.42
C PRO A 42 5.49 -6.94 -21.25
N LEU A 43 6.03 -5.76 -20.97
CA LEU A 43 5.68 -4.54 -21.72
C LEU A 43 6.52 -4.38 -22.99
N LYS A 44 5.90 -3.91 -24.08
CA LYS A 44 6.60 -3.50 -25.32
C LYS A 44 7.38 -2.19 -25.11
N LYS A 45 6.79 -1.24 -24.39
CA LYS A 45 7.36 0.09 -24.11
C LYS A 45 7.24 0.44 -22.62
N GLN A 46 8.31 0.98 -22.06
CA GLN A 46 8.37 1.50 -20.69
C GLN A 46 8.55 3.02 -20.75
N THR A 47 7.52 3.78 -20.36
CA THR A 47 7.45 5.23 -20.61
C THR A 47 7.55 6.08 -19.35
N TRP A 48 7.42 5.50 -18.16
CA TRP A 48 7.38 6.26 -16.92
C TRP A 48 8.75 6.85 -16.59
N GLY A 49 8.79 8.16 -16.41
CA GLY A 49 9.97 8.89 -15.96
C GLY A 49 10.01 9.07 -14.44
N GLN A 50 11.02 9.81 -13.97
CA GLN A 50 11.19 10.12 -12.54
C GLN A 50 9.97 10.81 -11.93
N TYR A 51 9.29 11.67 -12.69
CA TYR A 51 8.11 12.40 -12.22
C TYR A 51 6.92 11.47 -11.97
N ASN A 52 6.70 10.47 -12.82
CA ASN A 52 5.60 9.52 -12.64
C ASN A 52 5.78 8.72 -11.34
N ILE A 53 7.01 8.29 -11.06
CA ILE A 53 7.35 7.56 -9.83
C ILE A 53 7.28 8.47 -8.61
N PHE A 54 7.76 9.72 -8.71
CA PHE A 54 7.58 10.73 -7.66
C PHE A 54 6.09 10.97 -7.35
N ALA A 55 5.27 11.18 -8.38
CA ALA A 55 3.84 11.44 -8.24
C ALA A 55 3.09 10.25 -7.63
N PHE A 56 3.48 9.03 -7.98
CA PHE A 56 2.98 7.82 -7.33
C PHE A 56 3.21 7.83 -5.82
N TRP A 57 4.46 8.04 -5.37
CA TRP A 57 4.75 8.07 -3.94
C TRP A 57 4.18 9.29 -3.23
N MET A 58 4.11 10.42 -3.92
CA MET A 58 3.46 11.63 -3.39
C MET A 58 2.00 11.35 -3.02
N SER A 59 1.28 10.64 -3.89
CA SER A 59 -0.09 10.19 -3.61
C SER A 59 -0.13 9.16 -2.49
N ASP A 60 0.78 8.18 -2.47
CA ASP A 60 0.75 7.06 -1.50
C ASP A 60 1.05 7.51 -0.05
N VAL A 61 2.05 8.38 0.11
CA VAL A 61 2.50 8.86 1.43
C VAL A 61 1.42 9.68 2.16
N HIS A 62 0.72 10.56 1.45
CA HIS A 62 -0.22 11.51 2.06
C HIS A 62 -1.62 10.93 2.19
N SER A 63 -1.72 9.87 3.00
CA SER A 63 -2.98 9.20 3.32
C SER A 63 -3.37 9.41 4.78
N VAL A 64 -4.68 9.36 5.05
CA VAL A 64 -5.21 9.37 6.43
C VAL A 64 -4.59 8.22 7.24
N GLY A 65 -4.41 7.04 6.64
CA GLY A 65 -3.68 5.92 7.25
C GLY A 65 -2.24 6.26 7.63
N GLY A 66 -1.52 7.02 6.77
CA GLY A 66 -0.18 7.50 7.08
C GLY A 66 -0.16 8.44 8.27
N TYR A 67 -1.09 9.41 8.32
CA TYR A 67 -1.20 10.36 9.43
C TYR A 67 -1.51 9.65 10.75
N ILE A 68 -2.49 8.74 10.75
CA ILE A 68 -2.87 7.97 11.94
C ILE A 68 -1.75 7.04 12.38
N THR A 69 -1.03 6.40 11.45
CA THR A 69 0.15 5.57 11.79
C THR A 69 1.22 6.41 12.45
N ALA A 70 1.61 7.53 11.86
CA ALA A 70 2.61 8.44 12.43
C ALA A 70 2.16 8.97 13.79
N GLY A 71 0.87 9.30 13.92
CA GLY A 71 0.22 9.66 15.17
C GLY A 71 0.27 8.56 16.25
N SER A 72 0.10 7.29 15.86
CA SER A 72 0.16 6.15 16.78
C SER A 72 1.54 5.99 17.43
N LEU A 73 2.61 6.48 16.80
CA LEU A 73 3.97 6.41 17.33
C LEU A 73 4.14 7.26 18.60
N PHE A 74 3.33 8.30 18.78
CA PHE A 74 3.32 9.09 20.02
C PHE A 74 2.85 8.27 21.22
N ALA A 75 2.01 7.25 21.01
CA ALA A 75 1.55 6.35 22.08
C ALA A 75 2.69 5.48 22.66
N LEU A 76 3.83 5.36 21.96
CA LEU A 76 5.03 4.70 22.47
C LEU A 76 5.72 5.51 23.59
N GLY A 77 5.25 6.71 23.90
CA GLY A 77 5.84 7.59 24.92
C GLY A 77 7.09 8.33 24.44
N LEU A 78 7.27 8.43 23.12
CA LEU A 78 8.30 9.19 22.44
C LEU A 78 7.93 10.68 22.37
N SER A 79 8.92 11.55 22.44
CA SER A 79 8.74 12.98 22.14
C SER A 79 8.49 13.21 20.64
N SER A 80 7.91 14.38 20.31
CA SER A 80 7.59 14.73 18.92
C SER A 80 8.80 14.68 17.98
N TRP A 81 9.98 15.13 18.44
CA TRP A 81 11.21 15.06 17.64
C TRP A 81 11.74 13.62 17.48
N GLN A 82 11.59 12.76 18.49
CA GLN A 82 11.98 11.35 18.40
C GLN A 82 11.12 10.61 17.38
N VAL A 83 9.80 10.91 17.36
CA VAL A 83 8.88 10.42 16.33
C VAL A 83 9.33 10.90 14.95
N LEU A 84 9.62 12.20 14.80
CA LEU A 84 10.11 12.76 13.53
C LEU A 84 11.38 12.04 13.04
N VAL A 85 12.38 11.85 13.89
CA VAL A 85 13.62 11.13 13.52
C VAL A 85 13.30 9.69 13.13
N SER A 86 12.43 9.01 13.86
CA SER A 86 12.04 7.62 13.58
C SER A 86 11.34 7.49 12.22
N LEU A 87 10.46 8.43 11.89
CA LEU A 87 9.80 8.55 10.59
C LEU A 87 10.82 8.72 9.46
N LEU A 88 11.77 9.65 9.61
CA LEU A 88 12.78 9.95 8.60
C LEU A 88 13.78 8.81 8.38
N VAL A 89 14.21 8.13 9.46
CA VAL A 89 15.10 6.97 9.33
C VAL A 89 14.35 5.79 8.70
N GLY A 90 13.11 5.53 9.14
CA GLY A 90 12.25 4.49 8.58
C GLY A 90 12.04 4.64 7.08
N ILE A 91 11.70 5.84 6.59
CA ILE A 91 11.46 6.05 5.16
C ILE A 91 12.73 5.90 4.31
N VAL A 92 13.91 6.19 4.85
CA VAL A 92 15.19 5.95 4.14
C VAL A 92 15.46 4.45 4.00
N ILE A 93 15.10 3.65 5.01
CA ILE A 93 15.17 2.19 4.92
C ILE A 93 14.17 1.67 3.87
N VAL A 94 12.93 2.19 3.89
CA VAL A 94 11.91 1.87 2.88
C VAL A 94 12.42 2.18 1.47
N GLN A 95 12.99 3.37 1.26
CA GLN A 95 13.59 3.78 -0.01
C GLN A 95 14.64 2.79 -0.52
N PHE A 96 15.52 2.33 0.38
CA PHE A 96 16.56 1.37 0.04
C PHE A 96 15.96 0.05 -0.48
N PHE A 97 15.03 -0.54 0.27
CA PHE A 97 14.40 -1.81 -0.11
C PHE A 97 13.46 -1.69 -1.30
N CYS A 98 12.74 -0.58 -1.45
CA CYS A 98 11.94 -0.26 -2.64
C CYS A 98 12.79 -0.33 -3.90
N ASN A 99 14.00 0.24 -3.89
CA ASN A 99 14.89 0.18 -5.05
C ASN A 99 15.38 -1.24 -5.36
N LEU A 100 15.57 -2.08 -4.35
CA LEU A 100 15.96 -3.47 -4.54
C LEU A 100 14.84 -4.28 -5.21
N VAL A 101 13.61 -4.12 -4.76
CA VAL A 101 12.43 -4.80 -5.33
C VAL A 101 12.05 -4.21 -6.70
N ALA A 102 12.29 -2.92 -6.93
CA ALA A 102 11.99 -2.26 -8.19
C ALA A 102 12.78 -2.84 -9.37
N LYS A 103 14.06 -3.17 -9.14
CA LYS A 103 15.01 -3.51 -10.21
C LYS A 103 14.58 -4.73 -11.06
N PRO A 104 14.23 -5.90 -10.49
CA PRO A 104 13.86 -7.06 -11.30
C PRO A 104 12.67 -6.78 -12.22
N SER A 105 11.61 -6.14 -11.72
CA SER A 105 10.43 -5.80 -12.52
C SER A 105 10.71 -4.72 -13.56
N GLN A 106 11.54 -3.71 -13.23
CA GLN A 106 11.92 -2.68 -14.19
C GLN A 106 12.75 -3.27 -15.34
N VAL A 107 13.70 -4.17 -15.07
CA VAL A 107 14.56 -4.76 -16.12
C VAL A 107 13.79 -5.72 -17.02
N THR A 108 12.85 -6.48 -16.46
CA THR A 108 12.10 -7.51 -17.19
C THR A 108 10.79 -7.02 -17.80
N GLY A 109 10.27 -5.88 -17.34
CA GLY A 109 8.99 -5.34 -17.77
C GLY A 109 7.78 -6.12 -17.27
N VAL A 110 7.93 -7.03 -16.30
CA VAL A 110 6.87 -7.87 -15.75
C VAL A 110 6.53 -7.46 -14.29
N PRO A 111 5.30 -7.70 -13.82
CA PRO A 111 4.88 -7.30 -12.48
C PRO A 111 5.46 -8.22 -11.40
N TYR A 112 5.34 -7.82 -10.13
CA TYR A 112 5.85 -8.53 -8.96
C TYR A 112 5.51 -10.03 -8.95
N PRO A 113 4.24 -10.47 -9.10
CA PRO A 113 3.90 -11.89 -9.00
C PRO A 113 4.54 -12.73 -10.13
N VAL A 114 4.82 -12.14 -11.29
CA VAL A 114 5.51 -12.83 -12.38
C VAL A 114 7.01 -12.94 -12.08
N VAL A 115 7.63 -11.91 -11.50
CA VAL A 115 9.02 -12.01 -11.01
C VAL A 115 9.15 -13.15 -9.98
N CYS A 116 8.16 -13.32 -9.10
CA CYS A 116 8.15 -14.41 -8.13
C CYS A 116 8.15 -15.82 -8.76
N ARG A 117 7.79 -15.99 -10.04
CA ARG A 117 7.94 -17.28 -10.74
C ARG A 117 9.39 -17.71 -10.86
N ALA A 118 10.31 -16.75 -10.95
CA ALA A 118 11.73 -17.04 -10.89
C ALA A 118 12.09 -17.66 -9.53
N SER A 119 11.62 -17.11 -8.41
CA SER A 119 12.05 -17.59 -7.09
C SER A 119 11.27 -18.81 -6.60
N PHE A 120 9.95 -18.84 -6.79
CA PHE A 120 9.05 -19.87 -6.26
C PHE A 120 8.61 -20.92 -7.28
N GLY A 121 8.90 -20.72 -8.57
CA GLY A 121 8.42 -21.56 -9.66
C GLY A 121 7.12 -21.03 -10.29
N VAL A 122 6.82 -21.48 -11.50
CA VAL A 122 5.69 -20.97 -12.30
C VAL A 122 4.32 -21.15 -11.63
N LEU A 123 4.13 -22.20 -10.83
CA LEU A 123 2.94 -22.39 -10.00
C LEU A 123 3.17 -21.93 -8.56
N GLY A 124 4.38 -22.08 -8.03
CA GLY A 124 4.71 -21.67 -6.67
C GLY A 124 4.64 -20.17 -6.42
N ALA A 125 4.74 -19.34 -7.47
CA ALA A 125 4.52 -17.89 -7.38
C ALA A 125 3.12 -17.51 -6.87
N ASN A 126 2.15 -18.42 -6.91
CA ASN A 126 0.84 -18.19 -6.31
C ASN A 126 0.92 -18.07 -4.78
N ILE A 127 1.93 -18.66 -4.12
CA ILE A 127 2.12 -18.55 -2.68
C ILE A 127 2.37 -17.08 -2.27
N PRO A 128 3.43 -16.39 -2.74
CA PRO A 128 3.63 -14.98 -2.44
C PRO A 128 2.47 -14.10 -2.91
N ALA A 129 1.91 -14.37 -4.10
CA ALA A 129 0.78 -13.59 -4.63
C ALA A 129 -0.46 -13.67 -3.71
N ILE A 130 -0.85 -14.86 -3.25
CA ILE A 130 -2.02 -15.00 -2.35
C ILE A 130 -1.75 -14.34 -1.00
N ILE A 131 -0.57 -14.55 -0.39
CA ILE A 131 -0.21 -13.91 0.89
C ILE A 131 -0.33 -12.39 0.74
N ARG A 132 0.25 -11.83 -0.31
CA ARG A 132 0.22 -10.40 -0.55
C ARG A 132 -1.16 -9.86 -0.91
N GLY A 133 -1.94 -10.59 -1.70
CA GLY A 133 -3.30 -10.24 -2.06
C GLY A 133 -4.20 -10.14 -0.83
N LEU A 134 -4.13 -11.11 0.09
CA LEU A 134 -4.86 -11.10 1.37
C LEU A 134 -4.49 -9.90 2.25
N ILE A 135 -3.21 -9.53 2.29
CA ILE A 135 -2.74 -8.34 3.02
C ILE A 135 -3.30 -7.07 2.39
N ALA A 136 -3.37 -7.00 1.05
CA ALA A 136 -4.00 -5.87 0.37
C ALA A 136 -5.51 -5.78 0.67
N VAL A 137 -6.20 -6.91 0.81
CA VAL A 137 -7.61 -6.95 1.23
C VAL A 137 -7.78 -6.29 2.61
N ALA A 138 -6.88 -6.58 3.55
CA ALA A 138 -6.89 -5.94 4.87
C ALA A 138 -6.68 -4.43 4.77
N TRP A 139 -5.66 -3.98 4.03
CA TRP A 139 -5.38 -2.56 3.84
C TRP A 139 -6.48 -1.81 3.09
N TYR A 140 -7.11 -2.45 2.10
CA TYR A 140 -8.25 -1.89 1.40
C TYR A 140 -9.41 -1.61 2.36
N GLY A 141 -9.67 -2.55 3.27
CA GLY A 141 -10.66 -2.38 4.33
C GLY A 141 -10.30 -1.27 5.29
N VAL A 142 -9.05 -1.24 5.79
CA VAL A 142 -8.55 -0.21 6.71
C VAL A 142 -8.72 1.17 6.11
N GLN A 143 -8.27 1.41 4.88
CA GLN A 143 -8.40 2.72 4.26
C GLN A 143 -9.87 3.08 3.97
N THR A 144 -10.73 2.11 3.64
CA THR A 144 -12.18 2.36 3.51
C THR A 144 -12.79 2.78 4.84
N TYR A 145 -12.38 2.15 5.94
CA TYR A 145 -12.78 2.52 7.29
C TYR A 145 -12.32 3.93 7.65
N LEU A 146 -11.06 4.28 7.35
CA LEU A 146 -10.55 5.62 7.60
C LEU A 146 -11.26 6.70 6.77
N ALA A 147 -11.61 6.41 5.51
CA ALA A 147 -12.47 7.29 4.72
C ALA A 147 -13.86 7.46 5.34
N SER A 148 -14.42 6.38 5.90
CA SER A 148 -15.74 6.40 6.55
C SER A 148 -15.76 7.21 7.85
N ALA A 149 -14.63 7.29 8.57
CA ALA A 149 -14.50 8.13 9.75
C ALA A 149 -14.65 9.63 9.38
N ALA A 150 -14.08 10.06 8.25
CA ALA A 150 -14.27 11.42 7.74
C ALA A 150 -15.73 11.70 7.35
N PHE A 151 -16.41 10.72 6.74
CA PHE A 151 -17.84 10.80 6.48
C PHE A 151 -18.66 10.90 7.78
N MET A 152 -18.31 10.14 8.82
CA MET A 152 -18.99 10.22 10.11
C MET A 152 -18.85 11.60 10.77
N VAL A 153 -17.65 12.18 10.75
CA VAL A 153 -17.41 13.55 11.27
C VAL A 153 -18.32 14.54 10.54
N LEU A 154 -18.40 14.45 9.21
CA LEU A 154 -19.29 15.30 8.42
C LEU A 154 -20.77 15.07 8.76
N ALA A 155 -21.21 13.82 8.85
CA ALA A 155 -22.59 13.45 9.13
C ALA A 155 -23.04 13.94 10.52
N LEU A 156 -22.20 13.78 11.54
CA LEU A 156 -22.47 14.25 12.90
C LEU A 156 -22.45 15.78 13.01
N HIS A 157 -21.59 16.44 12.25
CA HIS A 157 -21.55 17.90 12.20
C HIS A 157 -22.82 18.49 11.57
N MET A 158 -23.29 17.90 10.46
CA MET A 158 -24.49 18.37 9.76
C MET A 158 -25.79 17.94 10.45
N PHE A 159 -25.80 16.75 11.05
CA PHE A 159 -26.97 16.15 11.68
C PHE A 159 -26.62 15.61 13.08
N PRO A 160 -26.53 16.47 14.10
CA PRO A 160 -26.18 16.06 15.46
C PRO A 160 -27.11 15.01 16.07
N ASN A 161 -28.36 14.95 15.60
CA ASN A 161 -29.35 13.94 16.01
C ASN A 161 -28.93 12.49 15.67
N LEU A 162 -27.91 12.30 14.83
CA LEU A 162 -27.34 10.99 14.52
C LEU A 162 -26.37 10.47 15.60
N ALA A 163 -26.01 11.28 16.60
CA ALA A 163 -25.04 10.92 17.63
C ALA A 163 -25.34 9.59 18.36
N PRO A 164 -26.60 9.26 18.74
CA PRO A 164 -26.89 7.96 19.37
C PRO A 164 -26.56 6.75 18.48
N TYR A 165 -26.62 6.91 17.16
CA TYR A 165 -26.29 5.85 16.19
C TYR A 165 -24.79 5.76 15.90
N ALA A 166 -23.99 6.76 16.33
CA ALA A 166 -22.53 6.71 16.28
C ALA A 166 -21.92 5.98 17.48
N ASP A 167 -22.70 5.75 18.54
CA ASP A 167 -22.28 5.04 19.74
C ASP A 167 -22.39 3.51 19.55
N VAL A 168 -21.25 2.84 19.63
CA VAL A 168 -21.15 1.37 19.52
C VAL A 168 -21.85 0.67 20.69
N ALA A 169 -21.88 1.26 21.88
CA ALA A 169 -22.51 0.65 23.05
C ALA A 169 -24.05 0.66 22.95
N GLN A 170 -24.62 1.65 22.25
CA GLN A 170 -26.07 1.77 22.09
C GLN A 170 -26.56 1.05 20.82
N HIS A 171 -25.90 1.29 19.68
CA HIS A 171 -26.33 0.79 18.37
C HIS A 171 -25.17 0.09 17.65
N GLY A 172 -24.44 -0.78 18.34
CA GLY A 172 -23.30 -1.51 17.77
C GLY A 172 -23.66 -2.83 17.10
N PHE A 173 -22.91 -3.18 16.06
CA PHE A 173 -22.90 -4.49 15.44
C PHE A 173 -21.46 -4.88 15.06
N VAL A 174 -20.97 -6.05 15.49
CA VAL A 174 -19.63 -6.59 15.16
C VAL A 174 -18.49 -5.56 15.37
N GLY A 175 -18.57 -4.77 16.45
CA GLY A 175 -17.53 -3.81 16.83
C GLY A 175 -17.56 -2.44 16.14
N LEU A 176 -18.60 -2.15 15.34
CA LEU A 176 -18.81 -0.82 14.73
C LEU A 176 -20.24 -0.34 14.99
N SER A 177 -20.43 0.97 15.14
CA SER A 177 -21.75 1.57 15.37
C SER A 177 -22.60 1.53 14.10
N ALA A 178 -23.93 1.63 14.23
CA ALA A 178 -24.85 1.61 13.09
C ALA A 178 -24.53 2.71 12.07
N LEU A 179 -24.23 3.93 12.54
CA LEU A 179 -23.78 5.02 11.68
C LEU A 179 -22.42 4.71 11.05
N GLY A 180 -21.50 4.08 11.80
CA GLY A 180 -20.21 3.63 11.27
C GLY A 180 -20.36 2.59 10.15
N TRP A 181 -21.27 1.63 10.29
CA TRP A 181 -21.58 0.67 9.23
C TRP A 181 -22.16 1.33 7.99
N VAL A 182 -23.10 2.27 8.16
CA VAL A 182 -23.65 3.05 7.06
C VAL A 182 -22.54 3.84 6.36
N ALA A 183 -21.71 4.55 7.11
CA ALA A 183 -20.58 5.30 6.58
C ALA A 183 -19.61 4.39 5.79
N PHE A 184 -19.26 3.24 6.36
CA PHE A 184 -18.37 2.26 5.74
C PHE A 184 -18.97 1.73 4.44
N MET A 185 -20.24 1.31 4.44
CA MET A 185 -20.90 0.76 3.26
C MET A 185 -21.08 1.82 2.16
N VAL A 186 -21.39 3.07 2.52
CA VAL A 186 -21.45 4.18 1.55
C VAL A 186 -20.07 4.40 0.93
N MET A 187 -19.00 4.47 1.72
CA MET A 187 -17.64 4.62 1.19
C MET A 187 -17.20 3.42 0.34
N TRP A 188 -17.57 2.21 0.75
CA TRP A 188 -17.30 0.98 0.02
C TRP A 188 -17.97 0.97 -1.35
N VAL A 189 -19.27 1.29 -1.41
CA VAL A 189 -20.03 1.39 -2.67
C VAL A 189 -19.49 2.50 -3.57
N LEU A 190 -19.21 3.69 -3.02
CA LEU A 190 -18.67 4.81 -3.81
C LEU A 190 -17.30 4.47 -4.42
N GLN A 191 -16.42 3.82 -3.67
CA GLN A 191 -15.13 3.38 -4.20
C GLN A 191 -15.29 2.37 -5.33
N ALA A 192 -16.21 1.41 -5.19
CA ALA A 192 -16.52 0.45 -6.25
C ALA A 192 -17.07 1.13 -7.52
N PHE A 193 -17.87 2.19 -7.38
CA PHE A 193 -18.35 2.99 -8.53
C PHE A 193 -17.21 3.75 -9.22
N VAL A 194 -16.36 4.45 -8.48
CA VAL A 194 -15.20 5.17 -9.06
C VAL A 194 -14.31 4.18 -9.81
N PHE A 195 -14.11 3.01 -9.23
CA PHE A 195 -13.34 1.93 -9.85
C PHE A 195 -13.93 1.45 -11.19
N TRP A 196 -15.25 1.31 -11.28
CA TRP A 196 -15.92 0.77 -12.46
C TRP A 196 -15.68 1.61 -13.73
N HIS A 197 -15.33 2.88 -13.57
CA HIS A 197 -15.02 3.81 -14.67
C HIS A 197 -13.59 3.68 -15.22
N GLY A 198 -12.79 2.75 -14.68
CA GLY A 198 -11.48 2.36 -15.23
C GLY A 198 -10.30 3.26 -14.83
N MET A 199 -9.11 2.83 -15.23
CA MET A 199 -7.83 3.37 -14.72
C MET A 199 -7.56 4.83 -15.12
N GLU A 200 -8.08 5.27 -16.27
CA GLU A 200 -7.93 6.65 -16.73
C GLU A 200 -8.75 7.66 -15.90
N ALA A 201 -9.96 7.27 -15.46
CA ALA A 201 -10.78 8.08 -14.57
C ALA A 201 -10.13 8.21 -13.19
N ILE A 202 -9.59 7.09 -12.67
CA ILE A 202 -8.84 7.05 -11.42
C ILE A 202 -7.60 7.95 -11.49
N ARG A 203 -6.84 7.89 -12.58
CA ARG A 203 -5.66 8.75 -12.77
C ARG A 203 -6.01 10.23 -12.70
N LYS A 204 -7.01 10.67 -13.48
CA LYS A 204 -7.46 12.07 -13.50
C LYS A 204 -7.98 12.53 -12.13
N PHE A 205 -8.64 11.65 -11.38
CA PHE A 205 -9.13 11.93 -10.05
C PHE A 205 -7.98 12.15 -9.05
N ILE A 206 -6.95 11.31 -9.11
CA ILE A 206 -5.81 11.35 -8.20
C ILE A 206 -4.90 12.55 -8.46
N ASP A 207 -4.72 12.92 -9.73
CA ASP A 207 -3.87 14.05 -10.12
C ASP A 207 -4.27 15.37 -9.43
N TRP A 208 -5.55 15.54 -9.07
CA TRP A 208 -6.04 16.69 -8.29
C TRP A 208 -6.15 16.40 -6.78
N ALA A 209 -6.60 15.20 -6.40
CA ALA A 209 -6.87 14.88 -4.99
C ALA A 209 -5.60 14.87 -4.13
N GLY A 210 -4.47 14.40 -4.66
CA GLY A 210 -3.19 14.34 -3.94
C GLY A 210 -2.73 15.74 -3.48
N PRO A 211 -2.53 16.70 -4.38
CA PRO A 211 -2.19 18.08 -4.02
C PRO A 211 -3.21 18.76 -3.10
N ALA A 212 -4.50 18.45 -3.23
CA ALA A 212 -5.54 19.04 -2.39
C ALA A 212 -5.35 18.68 -0.89
N VAL A 213 -4.94 17.44 -0.57
CA VAL A 213 -4.65 17.05 0.82
C VAL A 213 -3.50 17.87 1.40
N TYR A 214 -2.45 18.13 0.62
CA TYR A 214 -1.33 18.95 1.06
C TYR A 214 -1.78 20.35 1.45
N VAL A 215 -2.61 20.96 0.60
CA VAL A 215 -3.12 22.30 0.86
C VAL A 215 -3.95 22.30 2.13
N VAL A 216 -4.89 21.35 2.28
CA VAL A 216 -5.73 21.25 3.48
C VAL A 216 -4.90 21.01 4.74
N MET A 217 -3.92 20.09 4.69
CA MET A 217 -3.05 19.80 5.83
C MET A 217 -2.12 20.96 6.17
N ALA A 218 -1.57 21.66 5.18
CA ALA A 218 -0.75 22.84 5.41
C ALA A 218 -1.57 24.00 6.00
N VAL A 219 -2.79 24.21 5.51
CA VAL A 219 -3.74 25.21 6.05
C VAL A 219 -4.14 24.85 7.48
N LEU A 220 -4.47 23.57 7.74
CA LEU A 220 -4.79 23.08 9.07
C LEU A 220 -3.63 23.29 10.04
N CYS A 221 -2.43 22.88 9.65
CA CYS A 221 -1.20 23.07 10.42
C CYS A 221 -0.96 24.57 10.71
N GLY A 222 -1.05 25.43 9.68
CA GLY A 222 -0.86 26.87 9.83
C GLY A 222 -1.90 27.51 10.76
N TRP A 223 -3.17 27.10 10.65
CA TRP A 223 -4.24 27.56 11.52
C TRP A 223 -4.03 27.14 12.98
N LEU A 224 -3.65 25.89 13.24
CA LEU A 224 -3.33 25.41 14.59
C LEU A 224 -2.13 26.17 15.17
N VAL A 225 -1.08 26.37 14.37
CA VAL A 225 0.12 27.11 14.79
C VAL A 225 -0.23 28.55 15.16
N TRP A 226 -1.05 29.21 14.34
CA TRP A 226 -1.53 30.56 14.60
C TRP A 226 -2.37 30.64 15.88
N LYS A 227 -3.28 29.68 16.10
CA LYS A 227 -4.16 29.63 17.27
C LYS A 227 -3.40 29.27 18.56
N ALA A 228 -2.40 28.41 18.48
CA ALA A 228 -1.53 28.06 19.60
C ALA A 228 -0.58 29.20 19.98
N GLY A 229 -0.04 29.90 18.97
CA GLY A 229 1.13 30.77 19.09
C GLY A 229 2.43 29.97 19.03
N TRP A 230 3.40 30.47 18.23
CA TRP A 230 4.63 29.73 17.90
C TRP A 230 5.46 29.31 19.12
N SER A 231 5.45 30.10 20.19
CA SER A 231 6.19 29.83 21.44
C SER A 231 5.57 28.72 22.30
N LYS A 232 4.32 28.32 22.05
CA LYS A 232 3.61 27.28 22.80
C LYS A 232 3.69 25.90 22.13
N ILE A 233 4.26 25.82 20.93
CA ILE A 233 4.48 24.56 20.23
C ILE A 233 5.81 24.03 20.69
N ASP A 234 5.77 23.07 21.61
CA ASP A 234 6.97 22.40 22.08
C ASP A 234 7.03 20.98 21.48
N LEU A 235 8.11 20.71 20.74
CA LEU A 235 8.37 19.39 20.14
C LEU A 235 8.84 18.35 21.18
N ASN A 236 8.92 18.75 22.44
CA ASN A 236 9.03 17.83 23.57
C ASN A 236 7.67 17.48 24.19
N LEU A 237 6.55 18.04 23.71
CA LEU A 237 5.22 17.75 24.29
C LEU A 237 4.78 16.30 24.04
N GLY A 238 4.01 15.79 25.02
CA GLY A 238 3.30 14.52 24.98
C GLY A 238 3.87 13.47 25.92
N GLY A 239 3.29 13.32 27.12
CA GLY A 239 3.42 12.14 28.00
C GLY A 239 4.77 11.41 28.01
N ILE A 240 5.89 12.14 28.02
CA ILE A 240 7.23 11.59 27.76
C ILE A 240 7.54 10.52 28.80
N LYS A 241 7.64 9.27 28.35
CA LYS A 241 8.05 8.15 29.20
C LYS A 241 9.53 7.84 29.08
N PHE A 242 10.15 8.18 27.95
CA PHE A 242 11.53 7.81 27.64
C PHE A 242 12.36 9.03 27.19
N GLN A 243 13.52 9.23 27.80
CA GLN A 243 14.46 10.30 27.48
C GLN A 243 15.90 9.77 27.38
N GLY A 244 16.76 10.53 26.70
CA GLY A 244 18.17 10.15 26.53
C GLY A 244 18.34 8.78 25.85
N TRP A 245 19.19 7.94 26.42
CA TRP A 245 19.50 6.61 25.88
C TRP A 245 18.36 5.61 26.03
N ASP A 246 17.45 5.80 27.00
CA ASP A 246 16.30 4.90 27.22
C ASP A 246 15.27 4.99 26.09
N ALA A 247 15.26 6.08 25.33
CA ALA A 247 14.39 6.24 24.17
C ALA A 247 14.88 5.46 22.94
N LEU A 248 16.16 5.08 22.87
CA LEU A 248 16.75 4.48 21.68
C LEU A 248 16.07 3.15 21.26
N PRO A 249 15.81 2.18 22.15
CA PRO A 249 15.11 0.95 21.78
C PRO A 249 13.67 1.19 21.30
N VAL A 250 13.01 2.21 21.85
CA VAL A 250 11.64 2.60 21.48
C VAL A 250 11.64 3.30 20.11
N MET A 251 12.62 4.15 19.84
CA MET A 251 12.82 4.74 18.50
C MET A 251 13.12 3.68 17.44
N LEU A 252 13.95 2.67 17.75
CA LEU A 252 14.20 1.55 16.85
C LEU A 252 12.92 0.74 16.55
N SER A 253 12.06 0.59 17.56
CA SER A 253 10.74 -0.01 17.38
C SER A 253 9.84 0.85 16.47
N ALA A 254 9.81 2.17 16.69
CA ALA A 254 9.06 3.10 15.83
C ALA A 254 9.56 3.08 14.37
N ILE A 255 10.88 3.03 14.16
CA ILE A 255 11.49 2.87 12.83
C ILE A 255 11.00 1.57 12.17
N ALA A 256 10.96 0.47 12.93
CA ALA A 256 10.53 -0.81 12.41
C ALA A 256 9.03 -0.87 12.08
N LEU A 257 8.19 -0.17 12.85
CA LEU A 257 6.78 0.02 12.54
C LEU A 257 6.58 0.83 11.25
N VAL A 258 7.38 1.88 11.01
CA VAL A 258 7.34 2.65 9.75
C VAL A 258 7.70 1.77 8.56
N VAL A 259 8.73 0.93 8.68
CA VAL A 259 9.09 -0.03 7.62
C VAL A 259 7.97 -1.05 7.41
N SER A 260 7.35 -1.54 8.49
CA SER A 260 6.24 -2.50 8.41
C SER A 260 4.99 -1.89 7.77
N TYR A 261 4.68 -0.61 8.03
CA TYR A 261 3.60 0.13 7.39
C TYR A 261 3.79 0.20 5.87
N PHE A 262 4.98 0.59 5.40
CA PHE A 262 5.28 0.68 3.97
C PHE A 262 5.56 -0.67 3.29
N SER A 263 5.61 -1.76 4.04
CA SER A 263 6.09 -3.05 3.53
C SER A 263 5.22 -3.62 2.38
N GLY A 264 3.90 -3.44 2.45
CA GLY A 264 2.97 -3.89 1.40
C GLY A 264 3.19 -3.16 0.07
N PRO A 265 3.10 -1.82 0.03
CA PRO A 265 3.43 -1.02 -1.16
C PRO A 265 4.86 -1.25 -1.64
N MET A 266 5.82 -1.38 -0.72
CA MET A 266 7.23 -1.62 -1.06
C MET A 266 7.45 -2.97 -1.78
N LEU A 267 6.71 -4.04 -1.41
CA LEU A 267 6.85 -5.36 -2.04
C LEU A 267 6.27 -5.38 -3.46
N ASN A 268 5.13 -4.73 -3.64
CA ASN A 268 4.43 -4.67 -4.93
C ASN A 268 4.88 -3.49 -5.77
N PHE A 269 5.87 -2.74 -5.33
CA PHE A 269 6.43 -1.65 -6.12
C PHE A 269 6.95 -2.14 -7.48
N GLY A 270 7.25 -3.44 -7.62
CA GLY A 270 7.51 -4.09 -8.91
C GLY A 270 6.38 -3.93 -9.95
N ASP A 271 5.13 -3.88 -9.52
CA ASP A 271 3.95 -3.69 -10.38
C ASP A 271 3.96 -2.32 -11.05
N PHE A 272 4.57 -1.33 -10.41
CA PHE A 272 4.69 0.03 -10.93
C PHE A 272 6.06 0.29 -11.57
N SER A 273 7.14 -0.23 -10.98
CA SER A 273 8.50 -0.03 -11.48
C SER A 273 8.72 -0.64 -12.87
N ARG A 274 7.94 -1.67 -13.24
CA ARG A 274 7.93 -2.26 -14.59
C ARG A 274 7.62 -1.25 -15.69
N TYR A 275 6.93 -0.15 -15.40
CA TYR A 275 6.64 0.90 -16.38
C TYR A 275 7.81 1.88 -16.56
N GLY A 276 8.81 1.85 -15.66
CA GLY A 276 9.93 2.78 -15.63
C GLY A 276 10.86 2.64 -16.82
N LYS A 277 11.11 3.75 -17.53
CA LYS A 277 11.97 3.79 -18.74
C LYS A 277 13.44 3.44 -18.47
N SER A 278 13.91 3.61 -17.24
CA SER A 278 15.24 3.19 -16.78
C SER A 278 15.26 3.07 -15.26
N PHE A 279 16.15 2.22 -14.74
CA PHE A 279 16.30 2.06 -13.31
C PHE A 279 16.77 3.35 -12.61
N ASP A 280 17.58 4.18 -13.27
CA ASP A 280 17.98 5.48 -12.73
C ASP A 280 16.81 6.45 -12.60
N ALA A 281 15.86 6.44 -13.54
CA ALA A 281 14.64 7.23 -13.42
C ALA A 281 13.79 6.77 -12.23
N VAL A 282 13.69 5.46 -12.01
CA VAL A 282 12.99 4.87 -10.85
C VAL A 282 13.66 5.27 -9.54
N LYS A 283 14.98 5.11 -9.41
CA LYS A 283 15.73 5.51 -8.20
C LYS A 283 15.56 7.00 -7.87
N LYS A 284 15.67 7.88 -8.87
CA LYS A 284 15.48 9.32 -8.68
C LYS A 284 14.04 9.64 -8.25
N GLY A 285 13.05 9.05 -8.91
CA GLY A 285 11.65 9.21 -8.53
C GLY A 285 11.37 8.73 -7.11
N ASN A 286 11.91 7.58 -6.73
CA ASN A 286 11.87 7.04 -5.38
C ASN A 286 12.51 8.01 -4.37
N PHE A 287 13.70 8.55 -4.66
CA PHE A 287 14.39 9.46 -3.74
C PHE A 287 13.59 10.74 -3.45
N TRP A 288 13.01 11.34 -4.49
CA TRP A 288 12.16 12.53 -4.34
C TRP A 288 10.81 12.20 -3.69
N GLY A 289 10.22 11.05 -4.04
CA GLY A 289 8.87 10.65 -3.63
C GLY A 289 8.79 10.04 -2.23
N LEU A 290 9.86 9.40 -1.76
CA LEU A 290 9.97 8.81 -0.44
C LEU A 290 10.72 9.78 0.50
N PRO A 291 12.06 9.81 0.65
CA PRO A 291 12.71 10.67 1.65
C PRO A 291 12.32 12.15 1.62
N ILE A 292 12.42 12.82 0.46
CA ILE A 292 12.23 14.28 0.40
C ILE A 292 10.78 14.65 0.66
N ASN A 293 9.86 13.99 -0.03
CA ASN A 293 8.43 14.23 0.17
C ASN A 293 7.97 13.86 1.59
N PHE A 294 8.51 12.79 2.14
CA PHE A 294 8.15 12.31 3.47
C PHE A 294 8.67 13.22 4.59
N VAL A 295 9.72 14.02 4.35
CA VAL A 295 10.11 15.10 5.28
C VAL A 295 8.98 16.10 5.45
N PHE A 296 8.39 16.56 4.34
CA PHE A 296 7.28 17.51 4.39
C PHE A 296 6.05 16.90 5.09
N PHE A 297 5.71 15.67 4.74
CA PHE A 297 4.67 14.88 5.40
C PHE A 297 4.89 14.80 6.93
N SER A 298 6.09 14.39 7.34
CA SER A 298 6.41 14.13 8.74
C SER A 298 6.39 15.42 9.56
N LEU A 299 6.92 16.52 9.00
CA LEU A 299 6.86 17.84 9.63
C LEU A 299 5.43 18.31 9.82
N LEU A 300 4.60 18.25 8.77
CA LEU A 300 3.18 18.62 8.89
C LEU A 300 2.47 17.77 9.94
N THR A 301 2.68 16.46 9.92
CA THR A 301 2.04 15.53 10.86
C THR A 301 2.41 15.85 12.30
N VAL A 302 3.72 15.95 12.57
CA VAL A 302 4.25 16.16 13.92
C VAL A 302 3.87 17.54 14.45
N ILE A 303 3.98 18.60 13.63
CA ILE A 303 3.63 19.96 14.05
C ILE A 303 2.12 20.09 14.26
N THR A 304 1.29 19.55 13.36
CA THR A 304 -0.17 19.54 13.51
C THR A 304 -0.55 18.84 14.81
N THR A 305 -0.03 17.63 15.04
CA THR A 305 -0.29 16.86 16.27
C THR A 305 0.16 17.62 17.52
N ALA A 306 1.39 18.13 17.54
CA ALA A 306 1.92 18.87 18.68
C ALA A 306 1.11 20.14 19.00
N ALA A 307 0.58 20.81 17.96
CA ALA A 307 -0.22 22.02 18.12
C ALA A 307 -1.65 21.74 18.62
N THR A 308 -2.16 20.50 18.54
CA THR A 308 -3.49 20.17 19.10
C THR A 308 -3.54 20.32 20.61
N LEU A 309 -2.48 19.96 21.33
CA LEU A 309 -2.42 20.05 22.78
C LEU A 309 -2.62 21.48 23.31
N PRO A 310 -1.87 22.52 22.86
CA PRO A 310 -2.11 23.88 23.30
C PRO A 310 -3.42 24.50 22.78
N VAL A 311 -4.01 23.98 21.70
CA VAL A 311 -5.24 24.53 21.10
C VAL A 311 -6.51 23.91 21.71
N PHE A 312 -6.52 22.61 21.92
CA PHE A 312 -7.68 21.82 22.34
C PHE A 312 -7.55 21.24 23.75
N GLY A 313 -6.36 21.32 24.37
CA GLY A 313 -6.09 20.75 25.70
C GLY A 313 -5.78 19.26 25.70
N GLU A 314 -5.83 18.60 24.54
CA GLU A 314 -5.55 17.18 24.37
C GLU A 314 -4.72 16.94 23.09
N LEU A 315 -3.91 15.89 23.08
CA LEU A 315 -3.13 15.49 21.90
C LEU A 315 -4.01 14.69 20.95
N ILE A 316 -4.39 15.27 19.82
CA ILE A 316 -5.18 14.64 18.76
C ILE A 316 -4.24 14.26 17.62
N THR A 317 -4.14 12.96 17.37
CA THR A 317 -3.24 12.39 16.35
C THR A 317 -3.94 12.16 15.00
N ASP A 318 -5.27 12.11 15.01
CA ASP A 318 -6.08 11.95 13.80
C ASP A 318 -6.43 13.33 13.21
N PRO A 319 -5.97 13.67 11.99
CA PRO A 319 -6.30 14.94 11.35
C PRO A 319 -7.79 15.07 11.01
N VAL A 320 -8.50 13.97 10.78
CA VAL A 320 -9.95 13.98 10.50
C VAL A 320 -10.71 14.41 11.76
N HIS A 321 -10.36 13.84 12.91
CA HIS A 321 -10.92 14.25 14.19
C HIS A 321 -10.53 15.71 14.53
N THR A 322 -9.31 16.11 14.21
CA THR A 322 -8.84 17.50 14.40
C THR A 322 -9.70 18.48 13.60
N VAL A 323 -10.03 18.17 12.34
CA VAL A 323 -10.94 18.99 11.53
C VAL A 323 -12.33 19.07 12.16
N GLY A 324 -12.86 17.96 12.69
CA GLY A 324 -14.16 17.93 13.37
C GLY A 324 -14.27 18.82 14.62
N LYS A 325 -13.14 19.26 15.20
CA LYS A 325 -13.09 20.17 16.35
C LYS A 325 -13.02 21.65 15.95
N ILE A 326 -12.99 21.97 14.65
CA ILE A 326 -12.92 23.35 14.17
C ILE A 326 -14.29 24.00 14.27
N ASP A 327 -14.34 25.18 14.88
CA ASP A 327 -15.54 26.01 15.01
C ASP A 327 -15.87 26.77 13.69
N SER A 328 -16.04 26.02 12.61
CA SER A 328 -16.45 26.54 11.29
C SER A 328 -17.01 25.41 10.44
N THR A 329 -18.32 25.46 10.17
CA THR A 329 -18.99 24.45 9.34
C THR A 329 -18.37 24.33 7.96
N THR A 330 -17.99 25.44 7.33
CA THR A 330 -17.34 25.40 6.02
C THR A 330 -16.00 24.68 6.07
N ALA A 331 -15.19 24.91 7.11
CA ALA A 331 -13.90 24.24 7.25
C ALA A 331 -14.07 22.73 7.51
N VAL A 332 -15.02 22.35 8.35
CA VAL A 332 -15.34 20.93 8.63
C VAL A 332 -15.79 20.22 7.35
N VAL A 333 -16.73 20.82 6.62
CA VAL A 333 -17.26 20.24 5.38
C VAL A 333 -16.16 20.09 4.32
N LEU A 334 -15.39 21.14 4.06
CA LEU A 334 -14.31 21.09 3.08
C LEU A 334 -13.23 20.09 3.48
N GLY A 335 -12.77 20.13 4.73
CA GLY A 335 -11.72 19.23 5.23
C GLY A 335 -12.14 17.76 5.20
N ALA A 336 -13.35 17.45 5.71
CA ALA A 336 -13.87 16.09 5.70
C ALA A 336 -14.05 15.54 4.28
N LEU A 337 -14.64 16.34 3.36
CA LEU A 337 -14.78 15.94 1.97
C LEU A 337 -13.42 15.73 1.29
N THR A 338 -12.43 16.59 1.54
CA THR A 338 -11.07 16.40 1.01
C THR A 338 -10.45 15.10 1.51
N PHE A 339 -10.53 14.80 2.82
CA PHE A 339 -10.01 13.54 3.34
C PHE A 339 -10.73 12.31 2.79
N MET A 340 -12.06 12.36 2.66
CA MET A 340 -12.83 11.28 2.04
C MET A 340 -12.38 11.02 0.60
N ILE A 341 -12.40 12.06 -0.23
CA ILE A 341 -12.05 11.99 -1.66
C ILE A 341 -10.62 11.48 -1.84
N ALA A 342 -9.67 12.03 -1.08
CA ALA A 342 -8.28 11.63 -1.20
C ALA A 342 -8.04 10.20 -0.72
N THR A 343 -8.66 9.79 0.38
CA THR A 343 -8.51 8.41 0.89
C THR A 343 -9.08 7.40 -0.11
N ILE A 344 -10.21 7.72 -0.76
CA ILE A 344 -10.77 6.92 -1.87
C ILE A 344 -9.74 6.77 -3.00
N GLY A 345 -9.15 7.88 -3.46
CA GLY A 345 -8.19 7.86 -4.57
C GLY A 345 -6.94 7.02 -4.25
N ILE A 346 -6.37 7.22 -3.06
CA ILE A 346 -5.17 6.51 -2.62
C ILE A 346 -5.46 5.03 -2.44
N ASN A 347 -6.60 4.68 -1.84
CA ASN A 347 -6.95 3.29 -1.60
C ASN A 347 -7.06 2.49 -2.90
N ILE A 348 -7.56 3.11 -3.97
CA ILE A 348 -7.61 2.49 -5.30
C ILE A 348 -6.18 2.22 -5.82
N VAL A 349 -5.27 3.19 -5.79
CA VAL A 349 -3.92 2.97 -6.34
C VAL A 349 -3.10 2.01 -5.48
N ALA A 350 -3.10 2.18 -4.16
CA ALA A 350 -2.23 1.42 -3.27
C ALA A 350 -2.75 -0.01 -3.02
N ASN A 351 -4.04 -0.14 -2.72
CA ASN A 351 -4.60 -1.36 -2.15
C ASN A 351 -5.58 -2.09 -3.07
N PHE A 352 -5.93 -1.51 -4.22
CA PHE A 352 -6.78 -2.18 -5.21
C PHE A 352 -5.98 -2.69 -6.41
N VAL A 353 -5.06 -1.90 -6.96
CA VAL A 353 -4.26 -2.30 -8.13
C VAL A 353 -3.34 -3.48 -7.81
N SER A 354 -2.66 -3.44 -6.67
CA SER A 354 -1.76 -4.50 -6.20
C SER A 354 -2.42 -5.89 -6.13
N PRO A 355 -3.52 -6.10 -5.38
CA PRO A 355 -4.16 -7.41 -5.31
C PRO A 355 -4.80 -7.83 -6.65
N ALA A 356 -5.14 -6.89 -7.53
CA ALA A 356 -5.65 -7.21 -8.84
C ALA A 356 -4.60 -7.98 -9.67
N PHE A 357 -3.32 -7.59 -9.63
CA PHE A 357 -2.25 -8.37 -10.25
C PHE A 357 -2.01 -9.70 -9.54
N ASP A 358 -2.00 -9.69 -8.20
CA ASP A 358 -1.74 -10.88 -7.40
C ASP A 358 -2.79 -11.97 -7.63
N PHE A 359 -4.08 -11.63 -7.53
CA PHE A 359 -5.16 -12.59 -7.79
C PHE A 359 -5.26 -12.96 -9.26
N SER A 360 -4.98 -12.04 -10.19
CA SER A 360 -4.90 -12.37 -11.61
C SER A 360 -3.83 -13.41 -11.89
N ASN A 361 -2.67 -13.35 -11.21
CA ASN A 361 -1.62 -14.35 -11.37
C ASN A 361 -2.06 -15.78 -10.96
N VAL A 362 -3.01 -15.92 -10.03
CA VAL A 362 -3.52 -17.23 -9.58
C VAL A 362 -4.29 -17.93 -10.71
N ALA A 363 -5.10 -17.19 -11.46
CA ALA A 363 -5.88 -17.72 -12.58
C ALA A 363 -6.03 -16.67 -13.69
N PRO A 364 -4.99 -16.45 -14.53
CA PRO A 364 -4.92 -15.32 -15.47
C PRO A 364 -6.06 -15.21 -16.48
N GLN A 365 -6.67 -16.35 -16.83
CA GLN A 365 -7.77 -16.44 -17.79
C GLN A 365 -9.15 -16.20 -17.16
N HIS A 366 -9.26 -16.29 -15.83
CA HIS A 366 -10.54 -16.21 -15.11
C HIS A 366 -10.63 -14.98 -14.21
N ILE A 367 -9.49 -14.49 -13.71
CA ILE A 367 -9.42 -13.33 -12.83
C ILE A 367 -8.79 -12.20 -13.62
N SER A 368 -9.65 -11.34 -14.18
CA SER A 368 -9.22 -10.06 -14.73
C SER A 368 -8.81 -9.11 -13.61
N TRP A 369 -8.09 -8.04 -13.96
CA TRP A 369 -7.77 -6.95 -13.01
C TRP A 369 -9.01 -6.44 -12.25
N ARG A 370 -10.15 -6.28 -12.94
CA ARG A 370 -11.42 -5.88 -12.30
C ARG A 370 -11.93 -6.91 -11.31
N THR A 371 -11.88 -8.18 -11.68
CA THR A 371 -12.34 -9.29 -10.82
C THR A 371 -11.46 -9.39 -9.58
N GLY A 372 -10.14 -9.34 -9.75
CA GLY A 372 -9.18 -9.42 -8.65
C GLY A 372 -9.37 -8.32 -7.62
N GLY A 373 -9.52 -7.07 -8.06
CA GLY A 373 -9.75 -6.00 -7.10
C GLY A 373 -11.16 -6.01 -6.48
N MET A 374 -12.20 -6.52 -7.16
CA MET A 374 -13.51 -6.75 -6.52
C MET A 374 -13.46 -7.85 -5.46
N ILE A 375 -12.62 -8.88 -5.64
CA ILE A 375 -12.34 -9.87 -4.58
C ILE A 375 -11.74 -9.16 -3.36
N ALA A 376 -10.80 -8.23 -3.55
CA ALA A 376 -10.24 -7.44 -2.46
C ALA A 376 -11.29 -6.55 -1.79
N ALA A 377 -12.13 -5.85 -2.58
CA ALA A 377 -13.16 -4.98 -2.05
C ALA A 377 -14.19 -5.76 -1.21
N VAL A 378 -14.73 -6.87 -1.74
CA VAL A 378 -15.71 -7.70 -1.03
C VAL A 378 -15.09 -8.39 0.18
N GLY A 379 -13.89 -8.96 0.03
CA GLY A 379 -13.17 -9.62 1.11
C GLY A 379 -12.90 -8.70 2.31
N SER A 380 -12.65 -7.42 2.04
CA SER A 380 -12.32 -6.44 3.07
C SER A 380 -13.44 -6.21 4.10
N VAL A 381 -14.71 -6.38 3.69
CA VAL A 381 -15.88 -6.22 4.58
C VAL A 381 -15.86 -7.29 5.68
N PHE A 382 -15.50 -8.52 5.32
CA PHE A 382 -15.46 -9.66 6.24
C PHE A 382 -14.30 -9.61 7.24
N LEU A 383 -13.25 -8.83 6.94
CA LEU A 383 -12.11 -8.65 7.85
C LEU A 383 -12.42 -7.69 9.00
N THR A 384 -13.56 -7.00 8.97
CA THR A 384 -13.96 -6.03 10.01
C THR A 384 -12.84 -5.02 10.31
N PRO A 385 -12.39 -4.23 9.31
CA PRO A 385 -11.12 -3.50 9.36
C PRO A 385 -11.02 -2.47 10.49
N TRP A 386 -12.14 -1.99 11.02
CA TRP A 386 -12.16 -1.16 12.24
C TRP A 386 -11.53 -1.87 13.44
N ASN A 387 -11.64 -3.19 13.55
CA ASN A 387 -11.00 -3.98 14.60
C ASN A 387 -9.48 -4.13 14.42
N LEU A 388 -8.94 -3.70 13.27
CA LEU A 388 -7.50 -3.72 12.97
C LEU A 388 -6.85 -2.33 13.17
N TYR A 389 -7.64 -1.27 13.31
CA TYR A 389 -7.16 0.11 13.21
C TYR A 389 -7.90 1.10 14.13
N ASN A 390 -8.41 0.63 15.28
CA ASN A 390 -9.18 1.44 16.23
C ASN A 390 -8.33 2.08 17.35
N SER A 391 -7.13 1.55 17.65
CA SER A 391 -6.23 2.09 18.67
C SER A 391 -4.76 1.98 18.26
N PRO A 392 -3.85 2.78 18.84
CA PRO A 392 -2.42 2.68 18.57
C PRO A 392 -1.84 1.27 18.77
N GLU A 393 -2.22 0.58 19.84
CA GLU A 393 -1.74 -0.77 20.15
C GLU A 393 -2.20 -1.78 19.11
N VAL A 394 -3.46 -1.67 18.67
CA VAL A 394 -4.02 -2.54 17.63
C VAL A 394 -3.39 -2.25 16.27
N ILE A 395 -3.09 -0.98 15.97
CA ILE A 395 -2.33 -0.59 14.76
C ILE A 395 -0.96 -1.25 14.78
N HIS A 396 -0.20 -1.11 15.87
CA HIS A 396 1.16 -1.68 15.98
C HIS A 396 1.12 -3.20 15.85
N TYR A 397 0.21 -3.86 16.57
CA TYR A 397 0.01 -5.30 16.46
C TYR A 397 -0.35 -5.74 15.03
N THR A 398 -1.26 -5.02 14.37
CA THR A 398 -1.63 -5.31 12.97
C THR A 398 -0.43 -5.17 12.05
N LEU A 399 0.36 -4.10 12.19
CA LEU A 399 1.57 -3.88 11.40
C LEU A 399 2.61 -4.99 11.60
N ASP A 400 2.81 -5.45 12.84
CA ASP A 400 3.73 -6.53 13.15
C ASP A 400 3.27 -7.86 12.53
N VAL A 401 1.97 -8.17 12.63
CA VAL A 401 1.39 -9.37 12.01
C VAL A 401 1.57 -9.33 10.50
N LEU A 402 1.19 -8.24 9.83
CA LEU A 402 1.33 -8.13 8.37
C LEU A 402 2.83 -8.17 7.97
N GLY A 403 3.68 -7.47 8.71
CA GLY A 403 5.12 -7.44 8.51
C GLY A 403 5.77 -8.83 8.62
N SER A 404 5.29 -9.67 9.53
CA SER A 404 5.78 -11.05 9.73
C SER A 404 5.64 -11.96 8.50
N PHE A 405 4.61 -11.73 7.68
CA PHE A 405 4.36 -12.48 6.45
C PHE A 405 5.00 -11.84 5.21
N ILE A 406 5.20 -10.52 5.23
CA ILE A 406 5.78 -9.77 4.11
C ILE A 406 7.31 -9.84 4.10
N GLY A 407 7.94 -9.68 5.27
CA GLY A 407 9.40 -9.70 5.42
C GLY A 407 10.06 -10.91 4.74
N PRO A 408 9.58 -12.15 4.97
CA PRO A 408 10.11 -13.35 4.32
C PRO A 408 10.11 -13.30 2.80
N LEU A 409 9.06 -12.74 2.21
CA LEU A 409 8.93 -12.60 0.75
C LEU A 409 9.99 -11.64 0.19
N PHE A 410 10.27 -10.53 0.88
CA PHE A 410 11.38 -9.64 0.56
C PHE A 410 12.72 -10.36 0.60
N GLY A 411 12.98 -11.07 1.71
CA GLY A 411 14.24 -11.77 1.93
C GLY A 411 14.54 -12.74 0.78
N ILE A 412 13.56 -13.56 0.43
CA ILE A 412 13.67 -14.55 -0.64
C ILE A 412 13.84 -13.88 -2.00
N LEU A 413 13.03 -12.88 -2.33
CA LEU A 413 13.10 -12.19 -3.62
C LEU A 413 14.47 -11.51 -3.84
N ILE A 414 14.96 -10.81 -2.83
CA ILE A 414 16.26 -10.11 -2.89
C ILE A 414 17.40 -11.12 -2.97
N ALA A 415 17.38 -12.17 -2.15
CA ALA A 415 18.38 -13.24 -2.19
C ALA A 415 18.43 -13.93 -3.56
N ASP A 416 17.26 -14.28 -4.11
CA ASP A 416 17.16 -14.94 -5.40
C ASP A 416 17.71 -14.07 -6.53
N TYR A 417 17.23 -12.83 -6.65
CA TYR A 417 17.62 -11.97 -7.76
C TYR A 417 19.08 -11.53 -7.67
N TYR A 418 19.55 -11.05 -6.52
CA TYR A 418 20.88 -10.43 -6.40
C TYR A 418 22.00 -11.45 -6.20
N ILE A 419 21.78 -12.50 -5.40
CA ILE A 419 22.84 -13.44 -5.00
C ILE A 419 22.80 -14.71 -5.86
N VAL A 420 21.66 -15.41 -5.90
CA VAL A 420 21.55 -16.70 -6.60
C VAL A 420 21.61 -16.52 -8.11
N ARG A 421 20.83 -15.57 -8.63
CA ARG A 421 20.67 -15.34 -10.09
C ARG A 421 21.61 -14.28 -10.66
N LYS A 422 22.32 -13.55 -9.80
CA LYS A 422 23.24 -12.47 -10.20
C LYS A 422 22.59 -11.50 -11.19
N GLN A 423 21.34 -11.11 -10.91
CA GLN A 423 20.51 -10.18 -11.67
C GLN A 423 20.14 -10.65 -13.09
N LYS A 424 20.11 -11.96 -13.34
CA LYS A 424 19.71 -12.55 -14.64
C LYS A 424 18.40 -13.31 -14.53
N ILE A 425 17.35 -12.81 -15.19
CA ILE A 425 16.06 -13.47 -15.34
C ILE A 425 15.82 -13.73 -16.82
N ASP A 426 15.40 -14.95 -17.14
CA ASP A 426 14.95 -15.32 -18.48
C ASP A 426 13.44 -15.06 -18.58
N VAL A 427 13.05 -13.99 -19.26
CA VAL A 427 11.65 -13.54 -19.26
C VAL A 427 10.73 -14.56 -19.94
N ASP A 428 11.17 -15.19 -21.02
CA ASP A 428 10.34 -16.12 -21.79
C ASP A 428 10.08 -17.39 -20.99
N ALA A 429 11.07 -17.84 -20.22
CA ALA A 429 10.91 -18.99 -19.32
C ALA A 429 9.90 -18.78 -18.18
N LEU A 430 9.50 -17.54 -17.87
CA LEU A 430 8.46 -17.24 -16.85
C LEU A 430 7.04 -17.57 -17.33
N TYR A 431 6.86 -17.85 -18.63
CA TYR A 431 5.56 -18.06 -19.27
C TYR A 431 5.41 -19.45 -19.90
N THR A 432 6.22 -20.43 -19.48
CA THR A 432 6.10 -21.83 -19.94
C THR A 432 5.76 -22.79 -18.81
N MET A 433 4.85 -23.73 -19.08
CA MET A 433 4.51 -24.86 -18.19
C MET A 433 5.28 -26.14 -18.55
N SER A 434 6.29 -26.04 -19.41
CA SER A 434 7.14 -27.19 -19.75
C SER A 434 7.83 -27.77 -18.52
N LYS A 435 7.80 -29.09 -18.37
CA LYS A 435 8.48 -29.80 -17.28
C LYS A 435 10.01 -29.64 -17.32
N GLN A 436 10.54 -29.28 -18.48
CA GLN A 436 11.96 -28.98 -18.71
C GLN A 436 12.24 -27.47 -18.63
N GLY A 437 11.22 -26.66 -18.34
CA GLY A 437 11.36 -25.21 -18.20
C GLY A 437 12.22 -24.83 -17.00
N LYS A 438 12.99 -23.73 -17.16
CA LYS A 438 13.95 -23.24 -16.16
C LYS A 438 13.33 -22.96 -14.79
N TYR A 439 12.06 -22.56 -14.76
CA TYR A 439 11.31 -22.23 -13.55
C TYR A 439 10.22 -23.26 -13.21
N TRP A 440 10.30 -24.48 -13.78
CA TRP A 440 9.39 -25.56 -13.44
C TRP A 440 9.68 -26.19 -12.09
N TYR A 441 10.97 -26.36 -11.74
CA TYR A 441 11.40 -27.01 -10.50
C TYR A 441 10.74 -28.40 -10.30
N SER A 442 10.15 -28.64 -9.12
CA SER A 442 9.45 -29.88 -8.81
C SER A 442 7.94 -29.62 -8.86
N GLY A 443 7.30 -30.07 -9.94
CA GLY A 443 5.85 -29.94 -10.12
C GLY A 443 5.34 -28.50 -10.25
N GLY A 444 6.19 -27.55 -10.69
CA GLY A 444 5.86 -26.13 -10.78
C GLY A 444 6.23 -25.30 -9.54
N TYR A 445 6.79 -25.93 -8.50
CA TYR A 445 7.13 -25.31 -7.21
C TYR A 445 8.62 -25.48 -6.91
N ASN A 446 9.26 -24.42 -6.42
CA ASN A 446 10.62 -24.46 -5.90
C ASN A 446 10.60 -24.88 -4.42
N PRO A 447 11.01 -26.12 -4.07
CA PRO A 447 10.95 -26.59 -2.68
C PRO A 447 11.84 -25.77 -1.75
N LYS A 448 12.94 -25.21 -2.26
CA LYS A 448 13.87 -24.41 -1.46
C LYS A 448 13.27 -23.06 -1.06
N ALA A 449 12.50 -22.45 -1.96
CA ALA A 449 11.79 -21.21 -1.64
C ALA A 449 10.77 -21.44 -0.53
N ILE A 450 10.03 -22.55 -0.60
CA ILE A 450 9.04 -22.94 0.42
C ILE A 450 9.74 -23.28 1.74
N GLN A 451 10.81 -24.06 1.71
CA GLN A 451 11.61 -24.41 2.90
C GLN A 451 12.26 -23.19 3.56
N ALA A 452 12.61 -22.15 2.80
CA ALA A 452 13.04 -20.87 3.36
C ALA A 452 11.86 -20.07 3.92
N LEU A 453 10.73 -20.03 3.22
CA LEU A 453 9.55 -19.23 3.58
C LEU A 453 8.94 -19.64 4.92
N VAL A 454 8.73 -20.94 5.13
CA VAL A 454 8.02 -21.46 6.30
C VAL A 454 8.67 -21.00 7.63
N PRO A 455 9.95 -21.32 7.93
CA PRO A 455 10.57 -20.86 9.17
C PRO A 455 10.71 -19.33 9.23
N SER A 456 10.91 -18.68 8.09
CA SER A 456 11.06 -17.23 8.02
C SER A 456 9.76 -16.49 8.33
N ALA A 457 8.59 -17.07 8.07
CA ALA A 457 7.30 -16.53 8.50
C ALA A 457 6.94 -16.96 9.92
N LEU A 458 7.23 -18.22 10.29
CA LEU A 458 6.89 -18.77 11.61
C LEU A 458 7.64 -18.10 12.77
N VAL A 459 8.93 -17.79 12.62
CA VAL A 459 9.69 -17.18 13.72
C VAL A 459 9.18 -15.77 14.05
N PRO A 460 9.04 -14.84 13.09
CA PRO A 460 8.43 -13.53 13.33
C PRO A 460 7.03 -13.57 13.90
N ILE A 461 6.13 -14.42 13.37
CA ILE A 461 4.75 -14.46 13.90
C ILE A 461 4.73 -14.99 15.33
N LEU A 462 5.63 -15.90 15.70
CA LEU A 462 5.79 -16.32 17.09
C LEU A 462 6.30 -15.19 17.98
N CYS A 463 7.18 -14.31 17.49
CA CYS A 463 7.56 -13.08 18.22
C CYS A 463 6.35 -12.18 18.51
N VAL A 464 5.38 -12.10 17.60
CA VAL A 464 4.17 -11.30 17.79
C VAL A 464 3.17 -11.97 18.75
N MET A 465 2.93 -13.28 18.56
CA MET A 465 1.85 -14.00 19.23
C MET A 465 2.23 -14.51 20.63
N VAL A 466 3.49 -14.87 20.86
CA VAL A 466 3.92 -15.49 22.12
C VAL A 466 4.40 -14.41 23.10
N PRO A 467 3.75 -14.23 24.27
CA PRO A 467 4.06 -13.14 25.20
C PRO A 467 5.54 -13.03 25.59
N VAL A 468 6.22 -14.17 25.76
CA VAL A 468 7.65 -14.23 26.14
C VAL A 468 8.58 -13.72 25.02
N LEU A 469 8.14 -13.78 23.76
CA LEU A 469 8.92 -13.38 22.58
C LEU A 469 8.57 -11.98 22.07
N ARG A 470 7.64 -11.27 22.72
CA ARG A 470 7.12 -9.95 22.29
C ARG A 470 8.19 -8.86 22.17
N GLY A 471 9.34 -9.01 22.82
CA GLY A 471 10.48 -8.11 22.61
C GLY A 471 10.94 -8.04 21.15
N GLY A 472 10.66 -9.08 20.34
CA GLY A 472 10.94 -9.12 18.91
C GLY A 472 9.77 -8.71 17.99
N ALA A 473 8.57 -8.44 18.52
CA ALA A 473 7.35 -8.24 17.73
C ALA A 473 7.48 -7.07 16.74
N ASN A 474 7.91 -5.90 17.22
CA ASN A 474 8.13 -4.71 16.40
C ASN A 474 9.17 -4.93 15.28
N TYR A 475 10.03 -5.94 15.42
CA TYR A 475 11.08 -6.29 14.45
C TYR A 475 10.69 -7.46 13.54
N ALA A 476 9.43 -7.93 13.60
CA ALA A 476 8.96 -9.11 12.86
C ALA A 476 9.28 -9.03 11.36
N TRP A 477 9.11 -7.87 10.74
CA TRP A 477 9.46 -7.67 9.33
C TRP A 477 10.95 -7.91 9.05
N PHE A 478 11.85 -7.34 9.86
CA PHE A 478 13.30 -7.50 9.70
C PHE A 478 13.76 -8.92 9.99
N ILE A 479 13.22 -9.56 11.03
CA ILE A 479 13.52 -10.95 11.37
C ILE A 479 13.11 -11.85 10.20
N GLY A 480 11.91 -11.67 9.66
CA GLY A 480 11.41 -12.45 8.54
C GLY A 480 12.22 -12.24 7.27
N MET A 481 12.58 -11.00 6.97
CA MET A 481 13.43 -10.66 5.83
C MET A 481 14.82 -11.26 5.95
N GLY A 482 15.47 -11.11 7.11
CA GLY A 482 16.80 -11.66 7.37
C GLY A 482 16.83 -13.19 7.27
N LEU A 483 15.88 -13.87 7.90
CA LEU A 483 15.76 -15.33 7.83
C LEU A 483 15.47 -15.79 6.40
N GLY A 484 14.53 -15.15 5.70
CA GLY A 484 14.17 -15.49 4.33
C GLY A 484 15.36 -15.36 3.39
N PHE A 485 16.14 -14.29 3.55
CA PHE A 485 17.35 -14.04 2.78
C PHE A 485 18.42 -15.11 3.06
N VAL A 486 18.79 -15.30 4.34
CA VAL A 486 19.87 -16.20 4.73
C VAL A 486 19.55 -17.65 4.37
N LEU A 487 18.37 -18.14 4.73
CA LEU A 487 17.97 -19.52 4.47
C LEU A 487 17.89 -19.81 2.97
N TYR A 488 17.34 -18.89 2.17
CA TYR A 488 17.28 -19.08 0.73
C TYR A 488 18.66 -19.13 0.07
N VAL A 489 19.60 -18.27 0.51
CA VAL A 489 20.99 -18.31 0.03
C VAL A 489 21.64 -19.64 0.41
N LEU A 490 21.53 -20.08 1.68
CA LEU A 490 22.15 -21.32 2.16
C LEU A 490 21.63 -22.54 1.40
N LEU A 491 20.31 -22.64 1.19
CA LEU A 491 19.70 -23.73 0.43
C LEU A 491 20.15 -23.75 -1.04
N ASN A 492 20.57 -22.62 -1.61
CA ASN A 492 21.02 -22.52 -3.00
C ASN A 492 22.54 -22.58 -3.20
N ARG A 493 23.36 -22.49 -2.14
CA ARG A 493 24.84 -22.56 -2.24
C ARG A 493 25.37 -23.82 -2.91
N ASN A 494 24.68 -24.95 -2.75
CA ASN A 494 25.15 -26.26 -3.22
C ASN A 494 24.48 -26.73 -4.52
N SER A 495 23.57 -25.94 -5.10
CA SER A 495 23.01 -26.28 -6.41
C SER A 495 23.76 -25.57 -7.50
N LYS A 496 24.27 -26.35 -8.46
CA LYS A 496 24.67 -25.82 -9.77
C LYS A 496 23.41 -25.24 -10.41
N THR A 497 23.32 -23.91 -10.45
CA THR A 497 22.26 -23.13 -11.09
C THR A 497 22.17 -23.37 -12.58
#